data_AF-A0A651FIX1-F1
#
_entry.id   AF-A0A651FIX1-F1
#
_cell.length_a   1.000
_cell.length_b   1.000
_cell.length_c   1.000
_cell.angle_alpha   90.00
_cell.angle_beta   90.00
_cell.angle_gamma   90.00
#
_symmetry.space_group_name_H-M   'P 1'
#
loop_
_entity.id
_entity.type
_entity.pdbx_description
1 polymer ?
#
loop_
_entity_poly.entity_id
_entity_poly.type
_entity_poly.pdbx_seq_one_letter_code
_entity_poly.pdbx_strand_id
1 'polypeptide(L)'
;MTHIPPRQPDSFQPLAGILAILLPGLGYFALRQPKRAVLTGAPILALILMGLLIGGLDVVNRADAYWWFLVQCGIGPLAFLLNHLRETVAAAGTLTPALAKVNEVGTLYIVMAGMLNLIAIIDCFFHATTDRRRSATPTAGAATP
;
A
#
# COMPACT_ATOMS: atom_id res chain seq x y z
N MET A 1 -40.40 7.37 -1.08
CA MET A 1 -39.56 6.59 -2.01
C MET A 1 -38.24 7.33 -2.17
N THR A 2 -37.19 6.88 -1.49
CA THR A 2 -35.84 7.46 -1.58
C THR A 2 -35.24 7.09 -2.94
N HIS A 3 -34.98 8.08 -3.78
CA HIS A 3 -34.29 7.89 -5.06
C HIS A 3 -32.83 7.48 -4.79
N ILE A 4 -32.56 6.17 -4.81
CA ILE A 4 -31.20 5.63 -4.78
C ILE A 4 -30.61 5.85 -6.19
N PRO A 5 -29.64 6.76 -6.37
CA PRO A 5 -29.01 6.93 -7.67
C PRO A 5 -28.27 5.63 -8.05
N PRO A 6 -28.23 5.27 -9.34
CA PRO A 6 -27.52 4.08 -9.79
C PRO A 6 -26.04 4.16 -9.44
N ARG A 7 -25.47 3.06 -8.93
CA ARG A 7 -24.03 2.89 -8.75
C ARG A 7 -23.38 3.01 -10.14
N GLN A 8 -22.49 3.98 -10.34
CA GLN A 8 -21.69 3.99 -11.56
C GLN A 8 -20.81 2.72 -11.58
N PRO A 9 -20.66 2.05 -12.73
CA PRO A 9 -19.85 0.83 -12.83
C PRO A 9 -18.37 1.14 -12.57
N ASP A 10 -17.71 0.25 -11.82
CA ASP A 10 -16.27 0.36 -11.54
C ASP A 10 -15.48 0.31 -12.86
N SER A 11 -14.54 1.25 -13.03
CA SER A 11 -13.65 1.27 -14.19
C SER A 11 -12.40 0.43 -13.90
N PHE A 12 -12.10 -0.55 -14.74
CA PHE A 12 -10.88 -1.35 -14.60
C PHE A 12 -9.66 -0.55 -15.06
N GLN A 13 -8.73 -0.25 -14.15
CA GLN A 13 -7.57 0.61 -14.41
C GLN A 13 -6.25 -0.14 -14.19
N PRO A 14 -5.80 -0.98 -15.16
CA PRO A 14 -4.66 -1.86 -14.99
C PRO A 14 -3.35 -1.10 -14.73
N LEU A 15 -3.18 0.07 -15.35
CA LEU A 15 -2.00 0.91 -15.15
C LEU A 15 -1.87 1.39 -13.70
N ALA A 16 -2.97 1.83 -13.08
CA ALA A 16 -2.98 2.27 -11.69
C ALA A 16 -2.66 1.10 -10.74
N GLY A 17 -3.21 -0.08 -11.01
CA GLY A 17 -2.91 -1.31 -10.27
C GLY A 17 -1.43 -1.69 -10.34
N ILE A 18 -0.83 -1.72 -11.54
CA ILE A 18 0.60 -2.03 -11.72
C ILE A 18 1.49 -1.02 -11.00
N LEU A 19 1.15 0.27 -11.07
CA LEU A 19 1.89 1.30 -10.36
C LEU A 19 1.79 1.13 -8.84
N ALA A 20 0.62 0.75 -8.31
CA ALA A 20 0.45 0.42 -6.90
C ALA A 20 1.27 -0.82 -6.46
N ILE A 21 1.49 -1.79 -7.36
CA ILE A 21 2.36 -2.94 -7.09
C ILE A 21 3.82 -2.51 -6.93
N LEU A 22 4.29 -1.57 -7.77
CA LEU A 22 5.68 -1.14 -7.76
C LEU A 22 6.06 -0.38 -6.48
N LEU A 23 5.19 0.53 -6.02
CA LEU A 23 5.48 1.35 -4.87
C LEU A 23 4.18 1.72 -4.12
N PRO A 24 4.13 1.58 -2.78
CA PRO A 24 2.94 1.91 -2.00
C PRO A 24 2.43 3.33 -2.25
N GLY A 25 1.18 3.47 -2.65
CA GLY A 25 0.53 4.75 -2.94
C GLY A 25 0.75 5.32 -4.35
N LEU A 26 1.63 4.73 -5.17
CA LEU A 26 1.96 5.23 -6.52
C LEU A 26 0.78 5.09 -7.50
N GLY A 27 -0.06 4.07 -7.37
CA GLY A 27 -1.26 3.90 -8.18
C GLY A 27 -2.25 5.07 -8.08
N TYR A 28 -2.41 5.64 -6.87
CA TYR A 28 -3.28 6.80 -6.67
C TYR A 28 -2.71 8.10 -7.26
N PHE A 29 -1.40 8.21 -7.44
CA PHE A 29 -0.81 9.32 -8.19
C PHE A 29 -1.18 9.23 -9.68
N ALA A 30 -1.18 8.03 -10.26
CA ALA A 30 -1.65 7.82 -11.64
C ALA A 30 -3.13 8.18 -11.81
N LEU A 31 -3.93 7.92 -10.77
CA LEU A 31 -5.34 8.32 -10.68
C LEU A 31 -5.54 9.83 -10.42
N ARG A 32 -4.47 10.63 -10.33
CA ARG A 32 -4.47 12.06 -9.98
C ARG A 32 -5.14 12.35 -8.63
N GLN A 33 -5.04 11.43 -7.67
CA GLN A 33 -5.59 11.54 -6.32
C GLN A 33 -4.48 11.61 -5.27
N PRO A 34 -3.73 12.72 -5.19
CA PRO A 34 -2.54 12.82 -4.33
C PRO A 34 -2.88 12.68 -2.84
N LYS A 35 -4.06 13.12 -2.41
CA LYS A 35 -4.51 12.94 -1.02
C LYS A 35 -4.64 11.46 -0.66
N ARG A 36 -5.22 10.64 -1.55
CA ARG A 36 -5.34 9.19 -1.33
C ARG A 36 -3.99 8.51 -1.44
N ALA A 37 -3.14 8.96 -2.37
CA ALA A 37 -1.77 8.46 -2.49
C ALA A 37 -1.00 8.62 -1.18
N VAL A 38 -1.07 9.80 -0.55
CA VAL A 38 -0.42 10.04 0.74
C VAL A 38 -1.11 9.29 1.88
N LEU A 39 -2.45 9.33 1.96
CA LEU A 39 -3.22 8.68 3.02
C LEU A 39 -3.04 7.15 3.04
N THR A 40 -2.77 6.53 1.89
CA THR A 40 -2.54 5.09 1.81
C THR A 40 -1.05 4.75 1.84
N GLY A 41 -0.22 5.47 1.07
CA GLY A 41 1.21 5.18 0.97
C GLY A 41 2.00 5.51 2.25
N ALA A 42 1.75 6.65 2.88
CA ALA A 42 2.48 7.07 4.07
C ALA A 42 2.36 6.09 5.26
N PRO A 43 1.16 5.60 5.65
CA PRO A 43 1.07 4.62 6.73
C PRO A 43 1.70 3.27 6.37
N ILE A 44 1.61 2.82 5.12
CA ILE A 44 2.29 1.58 4.68
C ILE A 44 3.80 1.72 4.82
N LEU A 45 4.37 2.83 4.32
CA LEU A 45 5.79 3.12 4.45
C LEU A 45 6.22 3.30 5.92
N ALA A 46 5.38 3.92 6.75
CA ALA A 46 5.64 4.06 8.17
C ALA A 46 5.64 2.71 8.89
N LEU A 47 4.74 1.78 8.55
CA LEU A 47 4.73 0.42 9.10
C LEU A 47 5.99 -0.35 8.69
N ILE A 48 6.42 -0.24 7.43
CA ILE A 48 7.66 -0.86 6.95
C ILE A 48 8.85 -0.32 7.73
N LEU A 49 8.94 1.01 7.84
CA LEU A 49 10.03 1.67 8.58
C LEU A 49 10.02 1.27 10.05
N MET A 50 8.85 1.23 10.69
CA MET A 50 8.74 0.90 12.11
C MET A 50 9.05 -0.58 12.37
N GLY A 51 8.62 -1.49 11.51
CA GLY A 51 8.98 -2.91 11.59
C GLY A 51 10.49 -3.11 11.47
N LEU A 52 11.12 -2.41 10.52
CA LEU A 52 12.57 -2.43 10.33
C LEU A 52 13.33 -1.79 11.50
N LEU A 53 12.78 -0.72 12.10
CA LEU A 53 13.38 -0.05 13.25
C LEU A 53 13.31 -0.92 14.52
N ILE A 54 12.22 -1.66 14.70
CA ILE A 54 12.01 -2.53 15.87
C ILE A 54 12.85 -3.80 15.77
N GLY A 55 12.73 -4.55 14.67
CA GLY A 55 13.35 -5.87 14.53
C GLY A 55 14.55 -5.95 13.60
N GLY A 56 15.02 -4.82 13.05
CA GLY A 56 16.14 -4.81 12.09
C GLY A 56 15.81 -5.52 10.79
N LEU A 57 16.82 -5.79 9.96
CA LEU A 57 16.63 -6.50 8.67
C LEU A 57 16.20 -7.96 8.84
N ASP A 58 16.27 -8.53 10.04
CA ASP A 58 15.95 -9.93 10.30
C ASP A 58 14.44 -10.24 10.27
N VAL A 59 13.59 -9.22 10.34
CA VAL A 59 12.11 -9.33 10.21
C VAL A 59 11.63 -9.73 8.82
N VAL A 60 12.50 -9.57 7.80
CA VAL A 60 12.22 -9.96 6.42
C VAL A 60 13.13 -11.14 6.06
N ASN A 61 12.71 -12.34 6.43
CA ASN A 61 13.48 -13.56 6.20
C ASN A 61 12.67 -14.59 5.41
N ARG A 62 13.02 -14.79 4.14
CA ARG A 62 12.39 -15.81 3.30
C ARG A 62 12.82 -17.23 3.64
N ALA A 63 14.06 -17.44 4.08
CA ALA A 63 14.66 -18.77 4.24
C ALA A 63 14.04 -19.56 5.40
N ASP A 64 13.87 -18.91 6.56
CA ASP A 64 13.33 -19.58 7.75
C ASP A 64 11.82 -19.37 7.92
N ALA A 65 11.24 -18.36 7.27
CA ALA A 65 9.85 -17.96 7.44
C ALA A 65 9.10 -17.81 6.10
N TYR A 66 9.23 -18.80 5.22
CA TYR A 66 8.68 -18.76 3.86
C TYR A 66 7.17 -18.38 3.81
N TRP A 67 6.35 -18.95 4.70
CA TRP A 67 4.91 -18.64 4.75
C TRP A 67 4.61 -17.21 5.20
N TRP A 68 5.39 -16.68 6.14
CA TRP A 68 5.28 -15.29 6.55
C TRP A 68 5.73 -14.35 5.43
N PHE A 69 6.83 -14.69 4.76
CA PHE A 69 7.35 -13.92 3.64
C PHE A 69 6.36 -13.82 2.47
N LEU A 70 5.56 -14.86 2.22
CA LEU A 70 4.53 -14.83 1.19
C LEU A 70 3.53 -13.68 1.38
N VAL A 71 3.17 -13.37 2.63
CA VAL A 71 2.28 -12.24 2.95
C VAL A 71 3.03 -10.90 2.81
N GLN A 72 4.32 -10.87 3.19
CA GLN A 72 5.17 -9.70 3.01
C GLN A 72 5.38 -9.34 1.53
N CYS A 73 5.30 -10.30 0.60
CA CYS A 73 5.30 -10.03 -0.83
C CYS A 73 4.14 -9.12 -1.28
N GLY A 74 3.09 -8.94 -0.48
CA GLY A 74 2.05 -7.94 -0.70
C GLY A 74 2.57 -6.49 -0.76
N ILE A 75 3.76 -6.22 -0.21
CA ILE A 75 4.46 -4.93 -0.34
C ILE A 75 4.99 -4.71 -1.77
N GLY A 76 5.08 -5.77 -2.58
CA GLY A 76 5.58 -5.75 -3.95
C GLY A 76 7.10 -5.98 -4.03
N PRO A 77 7.78 -5.44 -5.06
CA PRO A 77 9.22 -5.62 -5.28
C PRO A 77 10.08 -5.20 -4.08
N LEU A 78 9.58 -4.28 -3.25
CA LEU A 78 10.28 -3.80 -2.06
C LEU A 78 10.53 -4.93 -1.03
N ALA A 79 9.64 -5.93 -0.93
CA ALA A 79 9.87 -7.07 -0.04
C ALA A 79 11.09 -7.90 -0.47
N PHE A 80 11.27 -8.09 -1.78
CA PHE A 80 12.43 -8.78 -2.32
C PHE A 80 13.71 -7.96 -2.15
N LEU A 81 13.63 -6.64 -2.30
CA LEU A 81 14.75 -5.74 -2.04
C LEU A 81 15.20 -5.83 -0.58
N LEU A 82 14.27 -5.82 0.38
CA LEU A 82 14.57 -5.96 1.80
C LEU A 82 15.20 -7.32 2.12
N ASN A 83 14.69 -8.42 1.55
CA ASN A 83 15.29 -9.74 1.70
C ASN A 83 16.70 -9.79 1.10
N HIS A 84 16.93 -9.17 -0.05
CA HIS A 84 18.26 -9.11 -0.67
C HIS A 84 19.25 -8.27 0.15
N LEU A 85 18.79 -7.15 0.72
CA LEU A 85 19.58 -6.35 1.65
C LEU A 85 19.94 -7.14 2.91
N ARG A 86 18.99 -7.91 3.47
CA ARG A 86 19.27 -8.83 4.58
C ARG A 86 20.36 -9.84 4.20
N GLU A 87 20.23 -10.52 3.06
CA GLU A 87 21.19 -11.54 2.61
C GLU A 87 22.61 -10.96 2.41
N THR A 88 22.71 -9.76 1.84
CA THR A 88 24.01 -9.09 1.64
C THR A 88 24.65 -8.66 2.96
N VAL A 89 23.87 -8.13 3.90
CA VAL A 89 24.35 -7.76 5.25
C VAL A 89 24.69 -8.99 6.09
N ALA A 90 23.93 -10.08 5.93
CA ALA A 90 24.23 -11.38 6.56
C ALA A 90 25.54 -11.96 6.04
N ALA A 91 25.77 -11.94 4.72
CA ALA A 91 27.01 -12.38 4.10
C ALA A 91 28.22 -11.53 4.54
N ALA A 92 28.01 -10.25 4.83
CA ALA A 92 29.04 -9.36 5.39
C ALA A 92 29.34 -9.61 6.89
N GLY A 93 28.59 -10.49 7.56
CA GLY A 93 28.78 -10.82 8.98
C GLY A 93 28.34 -9.72 9.96
N THR A 94 27.66 -8.69 9.48
CA THR A 94 27.21 -7.53 10.29
C THR A 94 25.77 -7.64 10.76
N LEU A 95 25.06 -8.71 10.35
CA LEU A 95 23.69 -8.94 10.76
C LEU A 95 23.65 -9.48 12.21
N THR A 96 23.29 -8.62 13.16
CA THR A 96 22.95 -9.07 14.52
C THR A 96 21.51 -9.61 14.51
N PRO A 97 21.30 -10.90 14.85
CA PRO A 97 19.95 -11.47 14.87
C PRO A 97 19.08 -10.74 15.88
N ALA A 98 17.83 -10.47 15.51
CA ALA A 98 16.92 -9.80 16.40
C ALA A 98 16.48 -10.74 17.53
N LEU A 99 16.34 -10.21 18.74
CA LEU A 99 15.80 -10.96 19.87
C LEU A 99 14.43 -11.51 19.48
N ALA A 100 14.20 -12.82 19.63
CA ALA A 100 13.07 -13.54 19.03
C ALA A 100 11.71 -12.82 19.18
N LYS A 101 11.40 -12.31 20.38
CA LYS A 101 10.16 -11.59 20.65
C LYS A 101 10.06 -10.22 19.96
N VAL A 102 11.18 -9.52 19.81
CA VAL A 102 11.26 -8.24 19.10
C VAL A 102 11.16 -8.48 17.59
N ASN A 103 11.77 -9.57 17.09
CA ASN A 103 11.67 -9.97 15.70
C ASN A 103 10.21 -10.27 15.31
N GLU A 104 9.47 -10.98 16.16
CA GLU A 104 8.05 -11.28 15.92
C GLU A 104 7.21 -10.00 15.81
N VAL A 105 7.39 -9.04 16.72
CA VAL A 105 6.69 -7.74 16.64
C VAL A 105 7.04 -7.02 15.34
N GLY A 106 8.33 -6.90 14.98
CA GLY A 106 8.72 -6.25 13.73
C GLY A 106 8.18 -6.95 12.49
N THR A 107 8.16 -8.29 12.48
CA THR A 107 7.59 -9.12 11.42
C THR A 107 6.10 -8.84 11.23
N LEU A 108 5.34 -8.70 12.33
CA LEU A 108 3.92 -8.37 12.27
C LEU A 108 3.67 -7.01 11.61
N TYR A 109 4.52 -6.01 11.85
CA TYR A 109 4.40 -4.71 11.17
C TYR A 109 4.59 -4.82 9.65
N ILE A 110 5.58 -5.61 9.20
CA ILE A 110 5.80 -5.84 7.76
C ILE A 110 4.63 -6.61 7.15
N VAL A 111 4.09 -7.60 7.85
CA VAL A 111 2.91 -8.37 7.40
C VAL A 111 1.69 -7.46 7.25
N MET A 112 1.42 -6.61 8.23
CA MET A 112 0.32 -5.64 8.18
C MET A 112 0.50 -4.64 7.03
N ALA A 113 1.73 -4.17 6.80
CA ALA A 113 2.04 -3.33 5.65
C ALA A 113 1.76 -4.04 4.32
N GLY A 114 2.14 -5.32 4.20
CA GLY A 114 1.87 -6.13 3.02
C GLY A 114 0.39 -6.33 2.74
N MET A 115 -0.40 -6.60 3.78
CA MET A 115 -1.86 -6.73 3.63
C MET A 115 -2.53 -5.41 3.24
N LEU A 116 -2.13 -4.29 3.85
CA LEU A 116 -2.66 -2.97 3.50
C LEU A 116 -2.30 -2.57 2.07
N ASN A 117 -1.07 -2.86 1.63
CA ASN A 117 -0.65 -2.59 0.25
C ASN A 117 -1.41 -3.45 -0.75
N LEU A 118 -1.70 -4.72 -0.43
CA LEU A 118 -2.52 -5.58 -1.27
C LEU A 118 -3.94 -5.02 -1.45
N ILE A 119 -4.55 -4.53 -0.38
CA ILE A 119 -5.85 -3.85 -0.45
C ILE A 119 -5.77 -2.60 -1.34
N ALA A 120 -4.72 -1.79 -1.19
CA ALA A 120 -4.50 -0.59 -2.00
C ALA A 120 -4.30 -0.92 -3.49
N ILE A 121 -3.59 -2.00 -3.81
CA ILE A 121 -3.40 -2.51 -5.16
C ILE A 121 -4.76 -2.87 -5.77
N ILE A 122 -5.57 -3.65 -5.05
CA ILE A 122 -6.91 -4.07 -5.52
C ILE A 122 -7.81 -2.85 -5.74
N ASP A 123 -7.81 -1.88 -4.82
CA ASP A 123 -8.59 -0.63 -4.96
C ASP A 123 -8.12 0.21 -6.16
N CYS A 124 -6.83 0.17 -6.52
CA CYS A 124 -6.32 0.83 -7.72
C CYS A 124 -6.73 0.11 -9.01
N PHE A 125 -6.86 -1.23 -9.00
CA PHE A 125 -7.37 -1.98 -10.14
C PHE A 125 -8.87 -1.71 -10.39
N PHE A 126 -9.66 -1.56 -9.32
CA PHE A 126 -11.11 -1.37 -9.38
C PHE A 126 -11.53 0.02 -8.89
N HIS A 127 -11.07 1.06 -9.58
CA HIS A 127 -11.32 2.42 -9.14
C HIS A 127 -12.76 2.89 -9.45
N ALA A 128 -13.55 3.15 -8.40
CA ALA A 128 -14.83 3.84 -8.50
C ALA A 128 -14.59 5.36 -8.69
N THR A 129 -14.99 5.89 -9.85
CA THR A 129 -14.98 7.34 -10.11
C THR A 129 -16.02 8.01 -9.23
N THR A 130 -15.61 8.58 -8.08
CA THR A 130 -16.48 9.43 -7.27
C THR A 130 -16.61 10.81 -7.92
N ASP A 131 -17.16 10.89 -9.12
CA ASP A 131 -17.36 12.15 -9.84
C ASP A 131 -18.71 12.80 -9.47
N ARG A 132 -18.99 12.89 -8.16
CA ARG A 132 -20.27 13.43 -7.65
C ARG A 132 -20.18 14.90 -7.20
N ARG A 133 -18.99 15.51 -7.16
CA ARG A 133 -18.81 16.82 -6.51
C ARG A 133 -18.59 18.01 -7.44
N ARG A 134 -18.49 17.81 -8.76
CA ARG A 134 -18.28 18.91 -9.73
C ARG A 134 -19.48 19.26 -10.62
N SER A 135 -20.50 18.40 -10.71
CA SER A 135 -21.66 18.65 -11.58
C SER A 135 -22.80 19.41 -10.91
N ALA A 136 -22.70 19.72 -9.61
CA ALA A 136 -23.61 20.66 -8.96
C ALA A 136 -23.09 22.09 -9.17
N THR A 137 -23.10 22.55 -10.42
CA THR A 137 -23.06 23.99 -10.71
C THR A 137 -24.37 24.58 -10.17
N PRO A 138 -24.35 25.49 -9.19
CA PRO A 138 -25.55 26.22 -8.80
C PRO A 138 -25.88 27.18 -9.94
N THR A 139 -26.65 26.73 -10.92
CA THR A 139 -27.32 27.61 -11.88
C THR A 139 -28.62 28.09 -11.24
N ALA A 140 -28.50 28.83 -10.13
CA ALA A 140 -29.61 29.49 -9.46
C ALA A 140 -29.24 30.96 -9.31
N GLY A 141 -29.50 31.74 -10.35
CA GLY A 141 -29.22 33.17 -10.37
C GLY A 141 -29.18 33.81 -11.76
N ALA A 142 -29.88 33.25 -12.74
CA ALA A 142 -30.19 33.95 -13.99
C ALA A 142 -31.70 34.16 -14.07
N ALA A 143 -32.20 35.01 -13.18
CA ALA A 143 -33.46 35.71 -13.39
C ALA A 143 -33.09 37.18 -13.64
N THR A 144 -32.89 37.49 -14.91
CA THR A 144 -32.96 38.85 -15.48
C THR A 144 -34.41 39.34 -15.54
N PRO A 145 -34.66 40.62 -15.86
CA PRO A 145 -33.98 41.85 -15.46
C PRO A 145 -34.84 42.70 -14.49
#